data_AF-A0A382BLZ4-F1
#
_entry.id   AF-A0A382BLZ4-F1
#
_cell.length_a   1.000
_cell.length_b   1.000
_cell.length_c   1.000
_cell.angle_alpha   90.00
_cell.angle_beta   90.00
_cell.angle_gamma   90.00
#
_symmetry.space_group_name_H-M   'P 1'
#
loop_
_entity.id
_entity.type
_entity.pdbx_description
1 polymer ?
#
loop_
_entity_poly.entity_id
_entity_poly.type
_entity_poly.pdbx_seq_one_letter_code
_entity_poly.pdbx_strand_id
1 'polypeptide(L)' 'ARALLEHSELSAVEIVRRSLEIAGEICIYTNQEVSVLELK' A
#
# COMPACT_ATOMS: atom_id res chain seq x y z
N ALA A 1 5.73 2.80 0.01
CA ALA A 1 5.06 2.88 1.33
C ALA A 1 5.88 3.61 2.40
N ARG A 2 7.02 3.10 2.91
CA ARG A 2 7.70 3.67 4.10
C ARG A 2 8.04 5.16 4.02
N ALA A 3 8.43 5.66 2.85
CA ALA A 3 8.76 7.07 2.65
C ALA A 3 7.54 8.02 2.72
N LEU A 4 6.31 7.52 2.56
CA LEU A 4 5.11 8.36 2.64
C LEU A 4 4.66 8.63 4.08
N LEU A 5 5.08 7.81 5.05
CA LEU A 5 4.63 7.92 6.45
C LEU A 5 4.98 9.27 7.08
N GLU A 6 6.09 9.89 6.67
CA GLU A 6 6.58 11.15 7.24
C GLU A 6 6.10 12.39 6.47
N HIS A 7 5.42 12.19 5.33
CA HIS A 7 5.06 13.27 4.39
C HIS A 7 3.59 13.22 3.97
N SER A 8 2.76 12.51 4.73
CA SER A 8 1.36 12.27 4.42
C SER A 8 0.52 12.20 5.69
N GLU A 9 -0.69 12.73 5.63
CA GLU A 9 -1.73 12.55 6.67
C GLU A 9 -2.41 11.18 6.60
N LEU A 10 -1.99 10.29 5.70
CA LEU A 10 -2.56 8.95 5.54
C LEU A 10 -2.06 8.00 6.62
N SER A 11 -2.95 7.15 7.12
CA SER A 11 -2.59 6.05 8.00
C SER A 11 -1.67 5.04 7.31
N ALA A 12 -0.92 4.26 8.10
CA ALA A 12 -0.04 3.22 7.57
C ALA A 12 -0.79 2.22 6.67
N VAL A 13 -2.03 1.87 7.02
CA VAL A 13 -2.88 0.96 6.22
C VAL A 13 -3.24 1.58 4.87
N GLU A 14 -3.61 2.86 4.85
CA GLU A 14 -3.95 3.56 3.60
C GLU A 14 -2.75 3.69 2.67
N ILE A 15 -1.57 4.00 3.23
CA ILE A 15 -0.32 4.08 2.47
C ILE A 15 0.02 2.73 1.83
N VAL A 16 -0.08 1.63 2.60
CA VAL A 16 0.23 0.28 2.11
C VAL A 16 -0.77 -0.15 1.06
N ARG A 17 -2.08 0.06 1.29
CA ARG A 17 -3.13 -0.29 0.33
C ARG A 17 -2.90 0.40 -1.02
N ARG A 18 -2.76 1.73 -1.02
CA ARG A 18 -2.52 2.50 -2.25
C ARG A 18 -1.21 2.09 -2.95
N SER A 19 -0.16 1.82 -2.18
CA SER A 19 1.12 1.36 -2.75
C SER A 19 0.98 0.02 -3.48
N LEU A 20 0.22 -0.92 -2.92
CA LEU A 20 0.03 -2.25 -3.48
C LEU A 20 -0.93 -2.24 -4.68
N GLU A 21 -1.95 -1.38 -4.67
CA GLU A 21 -2.82 -1.15 -5.83
C GLU A 21 -2.01 -0.68 -7.05
N ILE A 22 -1.16 0.34 -6.87
CA ILE A 22 -0.27 0.84 -7.93
C ILE A 22 0.71 -0.26 -8.39
N ALA A 23 1.24 -1.06 -7.47
CA ALA A 23 2.13 -2.16 -7.82
C ALA A 23 1.42 -3.23 -8.67
N GLY A 24 0.13 -3.48 -8.42
CA GLY A 24 -0.69 -4.39 -9.21
C GLY A 24 -1.00 -3.89 -10.62
N GLU A 25 -0.92 -2.58 -10.87
CA GLU A 25 -1.07 -2.01 -12.21
C GLU A 25 0.23 -2.10 -13.04
N ILE A 26 1.39 -2.13 -12.37
CA ILE A 26 2.70 -2.05 -13.04
C ILE A 26 3.35 -3.43 -13.18
N CYS A 27 3.25 -4.28 -12.16
CA CYS A 27 3.97 -5.54 -12.09
C CYS A 27 3.12 -6.70 -12.59
N ILE A 28 3.54 -7.36 -13.67
CA ILE A 28 2.83 -8.52 -14.27
C ILE A 28 2.60 -9.70 -13.31
N TYR A 29 3.35 -9.77 -12.20
CA TYR A 29 3.26 -10.82 -11.19
C TYR A 29 2.52 -10.41 -9.93
N THR A 30 2.04 -9.17 -9.86
CA THR A 30 1.27 -8.65 -8.73
C THR A 30 -0.14 -8.35 -9.22
N ASN A 31 -1.16 -8.92 -8.56
CA ASN A 31 -2.56 -8.66 -8.90
C ASN A 31 -3.15 -7.56 -7.99
N GLN A 32 -4.44 -7.24 -8.18
CA GLN A 32 -5.16 -6.21 -7.41
C GLN A 32 -5.86 -6.78 -6.16
N GLU A 33 -5.70 -8.08 -5.87
CA GLU A 33 -6.32 -8.71 -4.70
C GLU A 33 -5.44 -8.49 -3.46
N VAL A 34 -5.65 -7.36 -2.79
CA VAL A 34 -4.80 -6.91 -1.67
C VAL A 34 -5.50 -7.13 -0.32
N SER A 35 -4.86 -7.89 0.57
CA SER A 35 -5.24 -8.01 1.98
C SER A 35 -4.22 -7.31 2.87
N VAL A 36 -4.65 -6.28 3.62
CA VAL A 36 -3.79 -5.54 4.54
C VAL A 36 -4.15 -5.90 5.97
N LEU A 37 -3.15 -6.31 6.75
CA LEU A 37 -3.27 -6.63 8.17
C LEU A 37 -2.51 -5.57 8.99
N GLU A 38 -3.08 -5.18 10.11
CA GLU A 38 -2.48 -4.21 11.04
C GLU A 38 -2.22 -4.87 12.41
N LEU A 39 -1.18 -4.39 13.09
CA LEU A 39 -0.87 -4.77 14.47
C LEU A 39 -1.56 -3.77 15.41
N LYS A 40 -2.19 -4.27 16.46
CA LYS A 40 -2.76 -3.44 17.53
C LYS A 40 -1.67 -2.90 18.47
#